data_AF-A0A3L7JCZ7-F1
#
_entry.id   AF-A0A3L7JCZ7-F1
#
_cell.length_a   1.000
_cell.length_b   1.000
_cell.length_c   1.000
_cell.angle_alpha   90.00
_cell.angle_beta   90.00
_cell.angle_gamma   90.00
#
_symmetry.space_group_name_H-M   'P 1'
#
loop_
_entity.id
_entity.type
_entity.pdbx_description
1 polymer ?
#
loop_
_entity_poly.entity_id
_entity_poly.type
_entity_poly.pdbx_seq_one_letter_code
_entity_poly.pdbx_strand_id
1 'polypeptide(L)'
;MHVLKSGARASARYADTPAILRQGFRIFFLSAALWAVLVMALFVLTLSGFDVLQTAFTPVDWHIHELLFGYTGAVIAGFLLTAVPNWTKRLPVAGGRLLFLFLLWLIGRVAVGTSAFIGGWVAAFADLLFPAYLIFVIARELIAGKNYRNLRVLVLCTFFAAANLAFHVEVALSGTSDYSRRGGIAVILVLIMLIGGRIIPSFTRNWLVQRKSSSLPVPFGRYDGATIAVSAMALLVWTGLPDHAATAFILGLASVLNMFRLYRWRGWKTGREGLLIILHLAYAFIPLGLLAVAFSIVTPDLVPPTGSLHLLTAGAIGMMTMAVMTRASLGHTGQKLHADGPILSIYAALAASVLLRFDYAIAPDPLILTLSGSLWIAAFLLFLLRYGSMAVR
;
A
#
# COMPACT_ATOMS: atom_id res chain seq x y z
N MET A 1 -7.48 10.01 -41.16
CA MET A 1 -8.91 9.63 -40.99
C MET A 1 -9.11 8.35 -40.16
N HIS A 2 -8.31 7.28 -40.36
CA HIS A 2 -8.42 6.01 -39.60
C HIS A 2 -8.14 6.13 -38.09
N VAL A 3 -7.14 6.92 -37.69
CA VAL A 3 -6.78 7.16 -36.27
C VAL A 3 -7.89 7.91 -35.52
N LEU A 4 -8.50 8.92 -36.15
CA LEU A 4 -9.62 9.68 -35.57
C LEU A 4 -10.88 8.82 -35.37
N LYS A 5 -11.22 7.96 -36.36
CA LYS A 5 -12.32 6.99 -36.22
C LYS A 5 -12.04 5.95 -35.13
N SER A 6 -10.78 5.55 -34.93
CA SER A 6 -10.39 4.62 -33.86
C SER A 6 -10.51 5.24 -32.46
N GLY A 7 -10.14 6.51 -32.30
CA GLY A 7 -10.27 7.24 -31.04
C GLY A 7 -11.72 7.49 -30.65
N ALA A 8 -12.58 7.86 -31.61
CA ALA A 8 -14.00 8.05 -31.39
C ALA A 8 -14.70 6.73 -30.96
N ARG A 9 -14.38 5.61 -31.61
CA ARG A 9 -14.89 4.28 -31.22
C ARG A 9 -14.40 3.83 -29.84
N ALA A 10 -13.15 4.14 -29.48
CA ALA A 10 -12.62 3.82 -28.16
C ALA A 10 -13.29 4.64 -27.04
N SER A 11 -13.60 5.90 -27.30
CA SER A 11 -14.34 6.77 -26.39
C SER A 11 -15.79 6.31 -26.18
N ALA A 12 -16.49 5.93 -27.26
CA ALA A 12 -17.86 5.41 -27.17
C ALA A 12 -17.93 4.11 -26.34
N ARG A 13 -17.05 3.14 -26.61
CA ARG A 13 -16.98 1.88 -25.82
C ARG A 13 -16.67 2.11 -24.34
N TYR A 14 -15.90 3.15 -24.02
CA TYR A 14 -15.63 3.53 -22.65
C TYR A 14 -16.87 4.08 -21.94
N ALA A 15 -17.68 4.86 -22.64
CA ALA A 15 -18.96 5.36 -22.12
C ALA A 15 -19.94 4.20 -21.82
N ASP A 16 -19.98 3.16 -22.64
CA ASP A 16 -20.88 2.01 -22.45
C ASP A 16 -20.37 1.00 -21.40
N THR A 17 -19.13 1.14 -20.93
CA THR A 17 -18.56 0.23 -19.92
C THR A 17 -19.20 0.46 -18.55
N PRO A 18 -19.58 -0.59 -17.78
CA PRO A 18 -20.07 -0.44 -16.41
C PRO A 18 -19.12 0.40 -15.55
N ALA A 19 -19.64 1.28 -14.70
CA ALA A 19 -18.83 2.26 -13.96
C ALA A 19 -17.67 1.61 -13.19
N ILE A 20 -17.93 0.48 -12.51
CA ILE A 20 -16.92 -0.29 -11.75
C ILE A 20 -15.72 -0.75 -12.62
N LEU A 21 -15.91 -0.86 -13.94
CA LEU A 21 -14.88 -1.27 -14.91
C LEU A 21 -14.34 -0.10 -15.75
N ARG A 22 -14.66 1.16 -15.46
CA ARG A 22 -14.14 2.32 -16.23
C ARG A 22 -12.75 2.77 -15.76
N GLN A 23 -12.46 2.72 -14.46
CA GLN A 23 -11.16 3.13 -13.92
C GLN A 23 -10.67 2.12 -12.89
N GLY A 24 -9.38 1.80 -12.92
CA GLY A 24 -8.81 0.75 -12.09
C GLY A 24 -9.05 0.93 -10.60
N PHE A 25 -9.01 2.18 -10.09
CA PHE A 25 -9.27 2.44 -8.67
C PHE A 25 -10.63 1.92 -8.21
N ARG A 26 -11.65 1.94 -9.07
CA ARG A 26 -13.03 1.63 -8.67
C ARG A 26 -13.17 0.21 -8.21
N ILE A 27 -12.77 -0.76 -9.04
CA ILE A 27 -12.81 -2.17 -8.66
C ILE A 27 -11.72 -2.48 -7.62
N PHE A 28 -10.49 -2.04 -7.83
CA PHE A 28 -9.37 -2.47 -7.00
C PHE A 28 -9.36 -1.88 -5.60
N PHE A 29 -9.76 -0.61 -5.39
CA PHE A 29 -9.80 -0.06 -4.03
C PHE A 29 -10.93 -0.64 -3.21
N LEU A 30 -12.09 -0.90 -3.83
CA LEU A 30 -13.17 -1.63 -3.14
C LEU A 30 -12.75 -3.04 -2.79
N SER A 31 -12.17 -3.78 -3.74
CA SER A 31 -11.72 -5.14 -3.50
C SER A 31 -10.60 -5.20 -2.47
N ALA A 32 -9.66 -4.24 -2.47
CA ALA A 32 -8.63 -4.17 -1.44
C ALA A 32 -9.25 -3.93 -0.06
N ALA A 33 -10.19 -2.98 0.07
CA ALA A 33 -10.84 -2.72 1.36
C ALA A 33 -11.66 -3.91 1.87
N LEU A 34 -12.39 -4.59 0.97
CA LEU A 34 -13.10 -5.82 1.31
C LEU A 34 -12.13 -6.92 1.74
N TRP A 35 -11.03 -7.09 1.01
CA TRP A 35 -10.01 -8.08 1.34
C TRP A 35 -9.35 -7.80 2.70
N ALA A 36 -9.05 -6.53 3.01
CA ALA A 36 -8.49 -6.15 4.30
C ALA A 36 -9.41 -6.48 5.48
N VAL A 37 -10.74 -6.40 5.30
CA VAL A 37 -11.73 -6.83 6.28
C VAL A 37 -11.74 -8.36 6.42
N LEU A 38 -11.86 -9.07 5.29
CA LEU A 38 -11.95 -10.53 5.27
C LEU A 38 -10.71 -11.19 5.86
N VAL A 39 -9.52 -10.76 5.44
CA VAL A 39 -8.24 -11.30 5.93
C VAL A 39 -8.09 -11.08 7.43
N MET A 40 -8.43 -9.88 7.93
CA MET A 40 -8.34 -9.60 9.35
C MET A 40 -9.35 -10.41 10.16
N ALA A 41 -10.60 -10.53 9.68
CA ALA A 41 -11.63 -11.34 10.35
C ALA A 41 -11.24 -12.83 10.43
N LEU A 42 -10.79 -13.41 9.31
CA LEU A 42 -10.34 -14.79 9.27
C LEU A 42 -9.10 -15.02 10.14
N PHE A 43 -8.17 -14.07 10.17
CA PHE A 43 -6.99 -14.15 11.03
C PHE A 43 -7.38 -14.11 12.52
N VAL A 44 -8.29 -13.21 12.92
CA VAL A 44 -8.80 -13.15 14.29
C VAL A 44 -9.51 -14.45 14.70
N LEU A 45 -10.34 -15.03 13.81
CA LEU A 45 -10.97 -16.33 14.06
C LEU A 45 -9.93 -17.44 14.24
N THR A 46 -8.88 -17.45 13.40
CA THR A 46 -7.80 -18.44 13.49
C THR A 46 -7.03 -18.30 14.80
N LEU A 47 -6.69 -17.07 15.22
CA LEU A 47 -6.06 -16.81 16.51
C LEU A 47 -6.97 -17.16 17.70
N SER A 48 -8.29 -17.16 17.50
CA SER A 48 -9.27 -17.58 18.51
C SER A 48 -9.47 -19.10 18.58
N GLY A 49 -8.69 -19.88 17.80
CA GLY A 49 -8.71 -21.35 17.81
C GLY A 49 -9.67 -21.98 16.80
N PHE A 50 -10.32 -21.19 15.93
CA PHE A 50 -11.16 -21.74 14.87
C PHE A 50 -10.32 -22.12 13.64
N ASP A 51 -10.44 -23.36 13.17
CA ASP A 51 -9.78 -23.81 11.95
C ASP A 51 -10.56 -23.37 10.71
N VAL A 52 -10.33 -22.12 10.29
CA VAL A 52 -10.98 -21.50 9.12
C VAL A 52 -10.06 -21.32 7.91
N LEU A 53 -8.78 -21.66 8.04
CA LEU A 53 -7.76 -21.47 7.00
C LEU A 53 -7.16 -22.81 6.58
N GLN A 54 -7.38 -23.20 5.33
CA GLN A 54 -6.87 -24.45 4.76
C GLN A 54 -5.77 -24.16 3.74
N THR A 55 -4.67 -23.61 4.25
CA THR A 55 -3.55 -23.07 3.47
C THR A 55 -2.25 -23.79 3.81
N ALA A 56 -1.32 -23.84 2.86
CA ALA A 56 0.03 -24.37 3.03
C ALA A 56 0.93 -23.45 3.88
N PHE A 57 0.48 -22.24 4.17
CA PHE A 57 1.20 -21.27 4.99
C PHE A 57 0.87 -21.43 6.48
N THR A 58 1.78 -21.01 7.35
CA THR A 58 1.41 -20.77 8.74
C THR A 58 0.34 -19.68 8.82
N PRO A 59 -0.53 -19.64 9.85
CA PRO A 59 -1.53 -18.59 9.98
C PRO A 59 -0.95 -17.17 9.91
N VAL A 60 0.24 -16.97 10.48
CA VAL A 60 0.95 -15.70 10.47
C VAL A 60 1.48 -15.37 9.07
N ASP A 61 2.09 -16.32 8.35
CA ASP A 61 2.56 -16.09 6.98
C ASP A 61 1.39 -15.87 6.01
N TRP A 62 0.26 -16.55 6.20
CA TRP A 62 -0.95 -16.28 5.44
C TRP A 62 -1.44 -14.84 5.65
N HIS A 63 -1.55 -14.40 6.90
CA HIS A 63 -1.91 -13.01 7.22
C HIS A 63 -0.95 -11.99 6.60
N ILE A 64 0.35 -12.24 6.72
CA ILE A 64 1.39 -11.39 6.14
C ILE A 64 1.24 -11.35 4.62
N HIS A 65 1.16 -12.50 3.95
CA HIS A 65 1.06 -12.60 2.50
C HIS A 65 -0.19 -11.89 1.98
N GLU A 66 -1.32 -12.11 2.63
CA GLU A 66 -2.60 -11.61 2.16
C GLU A 66 -2.74 -10.09 2.32
N LEU A 67 -2.16 -9.50 3.37
CA LEU A 67 -2.10 -8.04 3.50
C LEU A 67 -0.97 -7.41 2.68
N LEU A 68 0.19 -8.07 2.61
CA LEU A 68 1.36 -7.54 1.92
C LEU A 68 1.21 -7.63 0.41
N PHE A 69 0.85 -8.78 -0.15
CA PHE A 69 0.74 -9.00 -1.60
C PHE A 69 -0.70 -8.89 -2.10
N GLY A 70 -1.68 -9.36 -1.35
CA GLY A 70 -3.09 -9.34 -1.75
C GLY A 70 -3.70 -7.95 -1.69
N TYR A 71 -3.84 -7.42 -0.48
CA TYR A 71 -4.37 -6.09 -0.22
C TYR A 71 -3.51 -5.03 -0.89
N THR A 72 -2.22 -4.97 -0.58
CA THR A 72 -1.37 -3.89 -1.12
C THR A 72 -1.19 -4.00 -2.63
N GLY A 73 -1.15 -5.22 -3.18
CA GLY A 73 -1.13 -5.44 -4.64
C GLY A 73 -2.38 -4.90 -5.34
N ALA A 74 -3.57 -5.11 -4.76
CA ALA A 74 -4.81 -4.50 -5.25
C ALA A 74 -4.74 -2.97 -5.19
N VAL A 75 -4.28 -2.38 -4.07
CA VAL A 75 -4.12 -0.92 -3.98
C VAL A 75 -3.13 -0.40 -5.03
N ILE A 76 -2.00 -1.07 -5.23
CA ILE A 76 -1.02 -0.70 -6.27
C ILE A 76 -1.66 -0.74 -7.65
N ALA A 77 -2.43 -1.79 -7.98
CA ALA A 77 -3.15 -1.85 -9.26
C ALA A 77 -4.15 -0.69 -9.41
N GLY A 78 -4.98 -0.45 -8.39
CA GLY A 78 -5.95 0.65 -8.40
C GLY A 78 -5.28 2.02 -8.60
N PHE A 79 -4.14 2.26 -7.94
CA PHE A 79 -3.35 3.47 -8.10
C PHE A 79 -2.73 3.57 -9.51
N LEU A 80 -2.00 2.55 -9.96
CA LEU A 80 -1.26 2.60 -11.22
C LEU A 80 -2.18 2.69 -12.44
N LEU A 81 -3.26 1.92 -12.46
CA LEU A 81 -4.24 1.93 -13.55
C LEU A 81 -5.01 3.26 -13.65
N THR A 82 -4.92 4.09 -12.61
CA THR A 82 -5.51 5.43 -12.57
C THR A 82 -4.46 6.52 -12.83
N ALA A 83 -3.23 6.35 -12.34
CA ALA A 83 -2.15 7.31 -12.49
C ALA A 83 -1.47 7.26 -13.87
N VAL A 84 -1.25 6.07 -14.42
CA VAL A 84 -0.54 5.87 -15.69
C VAL A 84 -1.26 6.51 -16.89
N PRO A 85 -2.60 6.45 -17.02
CA PRO A 85 -3.32 7.20 -18.06
C PRO A 85 -3.01 8.71 -17.99
N ASN A 86 -2.96 9.29 -16.79
CA ASN A 86 -2.62 10.70 -16.61
C ASN A 86 -1.16 11.02 -16.97
N TRP A 87 -0.22 10.12 -16.65
CA TRP A 87 1.20 10.30 -16.98
C TRP A 87 1.47 10.17 -18.48
N THR A 88 0.73 9.32 -19.17
CA THR A 88 0.95 8.97 -20.59
C THR A 88 -0.01 9.70 -21.53
N LYS A 89 -1.06 10.35 -21.01
CA LYS A 89 -2.18 10.94 -21.76
C LYS A 89 -2.92 9.93 -22.65
N ARG A 90 -2.83 8.63 -22.30
CA ARG A 90 -3.51 7.53 -23.01
C ARG A 90 -4.83 7.20 -22.32
N LEU A 91 -5.70 6.48 -23.02
CA LEU A 91 -6.97 6.04 -22.44
C LEU A 91 -6.75 5.05 -21.29
N PRO A 92 -7.60 5.07 -20.25
CA PRO A 92 -7.54 4.11 -19.16
C PRO A 92 -7.74 2.67 -19.64
N VAL A 93 -7.16 1.72 -18.91
CA VAL A 93 -7.49 0.30 -19.07
C VAL A 93 -8.87 0.08 -18.43
N ALA A 94 -9.84 -0.32 -19.26
CA ALA A 94 -11.24 -0.45 -18.88
C ALA A 94 -11.90 -1.72 -19.46
N GLY A 95 -13.11 -2.02 -18.98
CA GLY A 95 -13.95 -3.11 -19.48
C GLY A 95 -13.34 -4.49 -19.25
N GLY A 96 -13.45 -5.37 -20.25
CA GLY A 96 -13.01 -6.78 -20.14
C GLY A 96 -11.54 -6.96 -19.78
N ARG A 97 -10.64 -6.04 -20.18
CA ARG A 97 -9.22 -6.09 -19.81
C ARG A 97 -9.01 -5.84 -18.31
N LEU A 98 -9.77 -4.90 -17.75
CA LEU A 98 -9.73 -4.60 -16.33
C LEU A 98 -10.36 -5.74 -15.52
N LEU A 99 -11.49 -6.29 -15.99
CA LEU A 99 -12.12 -7.45 -15.38
C LEU A 99 -11.19 -8.67 -15.37
N PHE A 100 -10.50 -8.96 -16.48
CA PHE A 100 -9.55 -10.06 -16.56
C PHE A 100 -8.43 -9.93 -15.53
N LEU A 101 -7.80 -8.74 -15.43
CA LEU A 101 -6.77 -8.48 -14.43
C LEU A 101 -7.32 -8.62 -12.99
N PHE A 102 -8.55 -8.18 -12.73
CA PHE A 102 -9.20 -8.38 -11.44
C PHE A 102 -9.44 -9.87 -11.13
N LEU A 103 -9.89 -10.65 -12.10
CA LEU A 103 -10.09 -12.09 -11.93
C LEU A 103 -8.78 -12.83 -11.65
N LEU A 104 -7.67 -12.44 -12.27
CA LEU A 104 -6.34 -12.97 -11.93
C LEU A 104 -5.98 -12.70 -10.47
N TRP A 105 -6.26 -11.50 -9.97
CA TRP A 105 -6.06 -11.17 -8.55
C TRP A 105 -6.90 -12.06 -7.64
N LEU A 106 -8.19 -12.19 -7.95
CA LEU A 106 -9.12 -13.00 -7.16
C LEU A 106 -8.74 -14.49 -7.16
N ILE A 107 -8.34 -15.03 -8.31
CA ILE A 107 -7.85 -16.41 -8.44
C ILE A 107 -6.64 -16.63 -7.54
N GLY A 108 -5.68 -15.68 -7.51
CA GLY A 108 -4.52 -15.76 -6.61
C GLY A 108 -4.92 -15.83 -5.14
N ARG A 109 -5.87 -14.99 -4.72
CA ARG A 109 -6.38 -14.97 -3.34
C ARG A 109 -7.03 -16.30 -2.93
N VAL A 110 -7.90 -16.82 -3.78
CA VAL A 110 -8.54 -18.13 -3.55
C VAL A 110 -7.48 -19.22 -3.50
N ALA A 111 -6.54 -19.23 -4.45
CA ALA A 111 -5.51 -20.25 -4.53
C ALA A 111 -4.59 -20.29 -3.31
N VAL A 112 -4.18 -19.13 -2.78
CA VAL A 112 -3.39 -19.04 -1.53
C VAL A 112 -4.21 -19.53 -0.33
N GLY A 113 -5.47 -19.11 -0.23
CA GLY A 113 -6.40 -19.52 0.84
C GLY A 113 -6.73 -21.01 0.86
N THR A 114 -6.68 -21.69 -0.30
CA THR A 114 -6.95 -23.13 -0.45
C THR A 114 -5.70 -23.95 -0.79
N SER A 115 -4.52 -23.41 -0.57
CA SER A 115 -3.25 -24.01 -1.03
C SER A 115 -2.93 -25.36 -0.37
N ALA A 116 -3.55 -25.71 0.76
CA ALA A 116 -3.44 -27.05 1.33
C ALA A 116 -4.08 -28.12 0.42
N PHE A 117 -5.11 -27.76 -0.36
CA PHE A 117 -5.81 -28.70 -1.25
C PHE A 117 -5.18 -28.79 -2.63
N ILE A 118 -4.77 -27.66 -3.20
CA ILE A 118 -4.26 -27.59 -4.59
C ILE A 118 -2.73 -27.70 -4.67
N GLY A 119 -2.03 -27.63 -3.53
CA GLY A 119 -0.58 -27.62 -3.44
C GLY A 119 0.02 -26.21 -3.55
N GLY A 120 1.10 -25.97 -2.79
CA GLY A 120 1.75 -24.66 -2.69
C GLY A 120 2.25 -24.09 -4.02
N TRP A 121 2.81 -24.92 -4.91
CA TRP A 121 3.33 -24.46 -6.21
C TRP A 121 2.22 -24.05 -7.20
N VAL A 122 1.08 -24.75 -7.19
CA VAL A 122 -0.08 -24.36 -8.00
C VAL A 122 -0.64 -23.04 -7.50
N ALA A 123 -0.73 -22.88 -6.17
CA ALA A 123 -1.12 -21.62 -5.55
C ALA A 123 -0.16 -20.47 -5.90
N ALA A 124 1.16 -20.70 -5.82
CA ALA A 124 2.18 -19.73 -6.20
C ALA A 124 2.05 -19.29 -7.66
N PHE A 125 1.86 -20.23 -8.58
CA PHE A 125 1.66 -19.91 -10.00
C PHE A 125 0.42 -19.03 -10.19
N ALA A 126 -0.73 -19.45 -9.64
CA ALA A 126 -1.98 -18.70 -9.73
C ALA A 126 -1.86 -17.29 -9.14
N ASP A 127 -1.19 -17.16 -8.00
CA ASP A 127 -0.96 -15.89 -7.32
C ASP A 127 -0.08 -14.92 -8.13
N LEU A 128 0.95 -15.43 -8.78
CA LEU A 128 1.91 -14.62 -9.55
C LEU A 128 1.39 -14.16 -10.92
N LEU A 129 0.29 -14.74 -11.43
CA LEU A 129 -0.34 -14.28 -12.68
C LEU A 129 -0.79 -12.82 -12.60
N PHE A 130 -1.34 -12.40 -11.47
CA PHE A 130 -1.81 -11.03 -11.26
C PHE A 130 -0.67 -9.99 -11.37
N PRO A 131 0.38 -10.03 -10.53
CA PRO A 131 1.45 -9.04 -10.59
C PRO A 131 2.20 -9.11 -11.94
N ALA A 132 2.40 -10.29 -12.52
CA ALA A 132 3.02 -10.43 -13.83
C ALA A 132 2.21 -9.72 -14.94
N TYR A 133 0.89 -9.96 -14.97
CA TYR A 133 0.02 -9.31 -15.95
C TYR A 133 -0.10 -7.80 -15.72
N LEU A 134 -0.17 -7.36 -14.46
CA LEU A 134 -0.15 -5.92 -14.12
C LEU A 134 1.13 -5.26 -14.62
N ILE A 135 2.30 -5.83 -14.34
CA ILE A 135 3.60 -5.33 -14.81
C ILE A 135 3.60 -5.22 -16.34
N PHE A 136 3.14 -6.26 -17.04
CA PHE A 136 3.04 -6.24 -18.50
C PHE A 136 2.17 -5.08 -19.02
N VAL A 137 0.97 -4.91 -18.45
CA VAL A 137 0.04 -3.83 -18.84
C VAL A 137 0.66 -2.46 -18.60
N ILE A 138 1.24 -2.23 -17.42
CA ILE A 138 1.84 -0.94 -17.07
C ILE A 138 3.10 -0.67 -17.91
N ALA A 139 3.95 -1.67 -18.14
CA ALA A 139 5.11 -1.56 -19.01
C ALA A 139 4.72 -1.12 -20.43
N ARG A 140 3.70 -1.78 -21.01
CA ARG A 140 3.17 -1.45 -22.33
C ARG A 140 2.72 0.01 -22.39
N GLU A 141 1.92 0.46 -21.43
CA GLU A 141 1.39 1.83 -21.45
C GLU A 141 2.48 2.89 -21.24
N LEU A 142 3.45 2.64 -20.34
CA LEU A 142 4.56 3.57 -20.11
C LEU A 142 5.49 3.69 -21.32
N ILE A 143 5.83 2.56 -21.95
CA ILE A 143 6.71 2.53 -23.13
C ILE A 143 5.99 3.15 -24.33
N ALA A 144 4.74 2.76 -24.59
CA ALA A 144 3.95 3.32 -25.69
C ALA A 144 3.64 4.81 -25.49
N GLY A 145 3.55 5.27 -24.23
CA GLY A 145 3.42 6.68 -23.86
C GLY A 145 4.74 7.45 -23.77
N LYS A 146 5.89 6.81 -24.05
CA LYS A 146 7.24 7.36 -23.92
C LYS A 146 7.53 7.99 -22.55
N ASN A 147 6.87 7.51 -21.50
CA ASN A 147 7.02 8.04 -20.14
C ASN A 147 8.11 7.27 -19.37
N TYR A 148 9.35 7.41 -19.82
CA TYR A 148 10.50 6.70 -19.24
C TYR A 148 10.80 7.13 -17.80
N ARG A 149 10.44 8.36 -17.42
CA ARG A 149 10.62 8.90 -16.07
C ARG A 149 9.93 8.05 -14.99
N ASN A 150 8.79 7.46 -15.32
CA ASN A 150 8.00 6.66 -14.38
C ASN A 150 8.30 5.15 -14.46
N LEU A 151 9.26 4.70 -15.29
CA LEU A 151 9.72 3.30 -15.28
C LEU A 151 10.30 2.86 -13.93
N ARG A 152 10.80 3.80 -13.11
CA ARG A 152 11.27 3.49 -11.75
C ARG A 152 10.16 2.86 -10.88
N VAL A 153 8.91 3.27 -11.09
CA VAL A 153 7.75 2.67 -10.41
C VAL A 153 7.53 1.23 -10.89
N LEU A 154 7.63 0.99 -12.20
CA LEU A 154 7.53 -0.36 -12.78
C LEU A 154 8.65 -1.30 -12.27
N VAL A 155 9.88 -0.79 -12.12
CA VAL A 155 11.00 -1.56 -11.55
C VAL A 155 10.68 -1.96 -10.11
N LEU A 156 10.18 -1.05 -9.28
CA LEU A 156 9.76 -1.39 -7.91
C LEU A 156 8.61 -2.39 -7.91
N CYS A 157 7.61 -2.27 -8.80
CA CYS A 157 6.55 -3.28 -8.92
C CYS A 157 7.10 -4.66 -9.34
N THR A 158 8.16 -4.69 -10.14
CA THR A 158 8.84 -5.93 -10.53
C THR A 158 9.56 -6.56 -9.33
N PHE A 159 10.26 -5.76 -8.52
CA PHE A 159 10.85 -6.25 -7.28
C PHE A 159 9.80 -6.71 -6.26
N PHE A 160 8.63 -6.07 -6.23
CA PHE A 160 7.52 -6.51 -5.40
C PHE A 160 6.97 -7.87 -5.84
N ALA A 161 6.82 -8.10 -7.15
CA ALA A 161 6.45 -9.40 -7.68
C ALA A 161 7.53 -10.47 -7.43
N ALA A 162 8.80 -10.09 -7.55
CA ALA A 162 9.92 -10.98 -7.23
C ALA A 162 9.96 -11.34 -5.73
N ALA A 163 9.65 -10.39 -4.84
CA ALA A 163 9.49 -10.66 -3.41
C ALA A 163 8.32 -11.61 -3.12
N ASN A 164 7.22 -11.52 -3.89
CA ASN A 164 6.11 -12.47 -3.78
C ASN A 164 6.54 -13.89 -4.21
N LEU A 165 7.25 -14.01 -5.34
CA LEU A 165 7.81 -15.29 -5.77
C LEU A 165 8.77 -15.85 -4.71
N ALA A 166 9.66 -15.01 -4.19
CA ALA A 166 10.58 -15.38 -3.14
C ALA A 166 9.85 -15.81 -1.86
N PHE A 167 8.68 -15.24 -1.56
CA PHE A 167 7.85 -15.65 -0.42
C PHE A 167 7.36 -17.08 -0.57
N HIS A 168 6.78 -17.41 -1.72
CA HIS A 168 6.34 -18.78 -2.01
C HIS A 168 7.50 -19.78 -1.95
N VAL A 169 8.65 -19.41 -2.51
CA VAL A 169 9.86 -20.24 -2.48
C VAL A 169 10.39 -20.42 -1.06
N GLU A 170 10.50 -19.34 -0.29
CA GLU A 170 11.03 -19.37 1.07
C GLU A 170 10.15 -20.20 2.00
N VAL A 171 8.82 -20.03 1.94
CA VAL A 171 7.90 -20.86 2.73
C VAL A 171 7.97 -22.32 2.30
N ALA A 172 8.08 -22.61 1.00
CA ALA A 172 8.20 -23.99 0.52
C ALA A 172 9.51 -24.69 0.97
N LEU A 173 10.59 -23.94 1.17
CA LEU A 173 11.90 -24.47 1.58
C LEU A 173 12.10 -24.48 3.10
N SER A 174 11.63 -23.45 3.78
CA SER A 174 11.93 -23.17 5.19
C SER A 174 10.72 -23.27 6.11
N GLY A 175 9.51 -23.44 5.56
CA GLY A 175 8.25 -23.51 6.30
C GLY A 175 7.67 -22.15 6.73
N THR A 176 8.49 -21.08 6.74
CA THR A 176 8.06 -19.72 7.06
C THR A 176 8.73 -18.69 6.16
N SER A 177 8.23 -17.45 6.18
CA SER A 177 8.87 -16.32 5.49
C SER A 177 9.61 -15.41 6.48
N ASP A 178 10.84 -15.03 6.17
CA ASP A 178 11.56 -14.00 6.91
C ASP A 178 12.23 -12.98 5.98
N TYR A 179 13.04 -13.44 5.03
CA TYR A 179 13.74 -12.58 4.08
C TYR A 179 12.77 -11.95 3.08
N SER A 180 11.92 -12.77 2.46
CA SER A 180 10.99 -12.32 1.41
C SER A 180 9.93 -11.33 1.91
N ARG A 181 9.39 -11.54 3.12
CA ARG A 181 8.43 -10.60 3.75
C ARG A 181 9.06 -9.24 4.00
N ARG A 182 10.31 -9.19 4.50
CA ARG A 182 11.06 -7.94 4.69
C ARG A 182 11.35 -7.27 3.34
N GLY A 183 11.72 -8.05 2.33
CA GLY A 183 11.92 -7.57 0.96
C GLY A 183 10.66 -6.94 0.36
N GLY A 184 9.49 -7.57 0.53
CA GLY A 184 8.21 -7.03 0.07
C GLY A 184 7.85 -5.71 0.79
N ILE A 185 7.99 -5.66 2.11
CA ILE A 185 7.79 -4.45 2.92
C ILE A 185 8.74 -3.34 2.46
N ALA A 186 10.03 -3.66 2.29
CA ALA A 186 11.06 -2.74 1.86
C ALA A 186 10.70 -2.06 0.53
N VAL A 187 10.29 -2.85 -0.47
CA VAL A 187 9.92 -2.34 -1.79
C VAL A 187 8.72 -1.39 -1.70
N ILE A 188 7.69 -1.72 -0.92
CA ILE A 188 6.52 -0.85 -0.75
C ILE A 188 6.90 0.44 -0.03
N LEU A 189 7.71 0.38 1.03
CA LEU A 189 8.18 1.59 1.72
C LEU A 189 8.97 2.50 0.77
N VAL A 190 9.84 1.95 -0.07
CA VAL A 190 10.56 2.71 -1.10
C VAL A 190 9.60 3.30 -2.12
N LEU A 191 8.56 2.56 -2.53
CA LEU A 191 7.51 3.06 -3.42
C LEU A 191 6.76 4.25 -2.78
N ILE A 192 6.40 4.16 -1.51
CA ILE A 192 5.78 5.26 -0.75
C ILE A 192 6.73 6.45 -0.64
N MET A 193 8.01 6.24 -0.33
CA MET A 193 9.01 7.31 -0.26
C MET A 193 9.20 8.00 -1.61
N LEU A 194 9.15 7.27 -2.72
CA LEU A 194 9.29 7.79 -4.07
C LEU A 194 8.07 8.60 -4.52
N ILE A 195 6.87 8.02 -4.37
CA ILE A 195 5.61 8.61 -4.84
C ILE A 195 5.14 9.69 -3.85
N GLY A 196 5.07 9.33 -2.56
CA GLY A 196 4.69 10.20 -1.46
C GLY A 196 5.49 11.50 -1.45
N GLY A 197 6.81 11.42 -1.58
CA GLY A 197 7.63 12.63 -1.57
C GLY A 197 7.49 13.54 -2.80
N ARG A 198 6.74 13.12 -3.82
CA ARG A 198 6.31 14.02 -4.92
C ARG A 198 4.91 14.54 -4.68
N ILE A 199 3.96 13.66 -4.34
CA ILE A 199 2.53 14.02 -4.25
C ILE A 199 2.23 14.82 -2.99
N ILE A 200 2.81 14.47 -1.84
CA ILE A 200 2.54 15.11 -0.55
C ILE A 200 2.95 16.58 -0.59
N PRO A 201 4.21 16.95 -0.86
CA PRO A 201 4.59 18.36 -0.93
C PRO A 201 3.87 19.11 -2.04
N SER A 202 3.52 18.46 -3.16
CA SER A 202 2.75 19.11 -4.24
C SER A 202 1.33 19.45 -3.79
N PHE A 203 0.62 18.51 -3.16
CA PHE A 203 -0.72 18.76 -2.63
C PHE A 203 -0.71 19.80 -1.51
N THR A 204 0.27 19.74 -0.60
CA THR A 204 0.46 20.75 0.44
C THR A 204 0.72 22.13 -0.15
N ARG A 205 1.57 22.22 -1.18
CA ARG A 205 1.86 23.47 -1.87
C ARG A 205 0.60 24.05 -2.50
N ASN A 206 -0.14 23.24 -3.26
CA ASN A 206 -1.36 23.70 -3.94
C ASN A 206 -2.38 24.26 -2.94
N TRP A 207 -2.57 23.59 -1.81
CA TRP A 207 -3.47 24.05 -0.76
C TRP A 207 -2.99 25.33 -0.07
N LEU A 208 -1.68 25.42 0.26
CA LEU A 208 -1.11 26.60 0.91
C LEU A 208 -1.11 27.83 0.01
N VAL A 209 -0.92 27.67 -1.30
CA VAL A 209 -1.05 28.75 -2.29
C VAL A 209 -2.47 29.30 -2.33
N GLN A 210 -3.49 28.43 -2.33
CA GLN A 210 -4.89 28.86 -2.27
C GLN A 210 -5.22 29.63 -0.97
N ARG A 211 -4.47 29.37 0.10
CA ARG A 211 -4.57 30.06 1.40
C ARG A 211 -3.63 31.25 1.53
N LYS A 212 -2.97 31.69 0.44
CA LYS A 212 -2.03 32.82 0.42
C LYS A 212 -0.91 32.71 1.47
N SER A 213 -0.44 31.49 1.76
CA SER A 213 0.65 31.29 2.72
C SER A 213 1.99 31.70 2.12
N SER A 214 2.79 32.46 2.88
CA SER A 214 4.16 32.87 2.47
C SER A 214 5.19 31.76 2.56
N SER A 215 4.91 30.66 3.27
CA SER A 215 5.86 29.58 3.47
C SER A 215 5.40 28.30 2.80
N LEU A 216 6.04 27.96 1.68
CA LEU A 216 5.66 26.81 0.87
C LEU A 216 6.58 25.60 1.10
N PRO A 217 6.10 24.38 0.84
CA PRO A 217 6.92 23.17 0.87
C PRO A 217 8.11 23.29 -0.09
N VAL A 218 9.23 22.68 0.31
CA VAL A 218 10.39 22.55 -0.58
C VAL A 218 10.07 21.51 -1.66
N PRO A 219 10.23 21.82 -2.96
CA PRO A 219 10.05 20.84 -4.03
C PRO A 219 10.99 19.64 -3.89
N PHE A 220 10.60 18.52 -4.51
CA PHE A 220 11.44 17.33 -4.60
C PHE A 220 12.79 17.66 -5.25
N GLY A 221 13.90 17.31 -4.60
CA GLY A 221 15.25 17.62 -5.07
C GLY A 221 16.28 16.54 -4.75
N ARG A 222 17.57 16.93 -4.77
CA ARG A 222 18.72 16.02 -4.56
C ARG A 222 18.68 15.33 -3.20
N TYR A 223 18.32 16.09 -2.15
CA TYR A 223 18.16 15.55 -0.80
C TYR A 223 17.13 14.42 -0.78
N ASP A 224 15.96 14.59 -1.41
CA ASP A 224 14.93 13.56 -1.47
C ASP A 224 15.43 12.28 -2.16
N GLY A 225 16.21 12.44 -3.25
CA GLY A 225 16.86 11.32 -3.92
C GLY A 225 17.86 10.59 -3.02
N ALA A 226 18.69 11.33 -2.29
CA ALA A 226 19.66 10.76 -1.34
C ALA A 226 18.96 10.05 -0.17
N THR A 227 17.92 10.65 0.41
CA THR A 227 17.11 10.02 1.47
C THR A 227 16.50 8.70 1.00
N ILE A 228 15.91 8.67 -0.21
CA ILE A 228 15.36 7.43 -0.78
C ILE A 228 16.46 6.38 -0.98
N ALA A 229 17.63 6.76 -1.51
CA ALA A 229 18.73 5.84 -1.76
C ALA A 229 19.27 5.24 -0.45
N VAL A 230 19.51 6.07 0.58
CA VAL A 230 19.94 5.61 1.91
C VAL A 230 18.88 4.71 2.53
N SER A 231 17.60 5.06 2.43
CA SER A 231 16.51 4.24 2.99
C SER A 231 16.36 2.90 2.27
N ALA A 232 16.51 2.88 0.94
CA ALA A 232 16.48 1.65 0.15
C ALA A 232 17.67 0.73 0.51
N MET A 233 18.86 1.30 0.70
CA MET A 233 20.02 0.56 1.19
C MET A 233 19.79 0.03 2.60
N ALA A 234 19.29 0.86 3.52
CA ALA A 234 18.98 0.45 4.89
C ALA A 234 18.00 -0.73 4.93
N LEU A 235 16.94 -0.68 4.13
CA LEU A 235 15.93 -1.72 4.03
C LEU A 235 16.46 -3.00 3.34
N LEU A 236 17.37 -2.86 2.37
CA LEU A 236 18.05 -4.00 1.76
C LEU A 236 18.96 -4.71 2.76
N VAL A 237 19.77 -3.95 3.52
CA VAL A 237 20.62 -4.49 4.58
C VAL A 237 19.76 -5.13 5.67
N TRP A 238 18.66 -4.50 6.08
CA TRP A 238 17.71 -5.10 7.03
C TRP A 238 17.05 -6.37 6.52
N THR A 239 16.86 -6.49 5.22
CA THR A 239 16.31 -7.72 4.63
C THR A 239 17.28 -8.89 4.84
N GLY A 240 18.59 -8.72 4.56
CA GLY A 240 19.57 -9.81 4.64
C GLY A 240 20.27 -9.98 6.00
N LEU A 241 20.39 -8.91 6.78
CA LEU A 241 21.10 -8.85 8.07
C LEU A 241 20.22 -8.17 9.14
N PRO A 242 19.04 -8.75 9.46
CA PRO A 242 18.01 -8.07 10.26
C PRO A 242 18.48 -7.68 11.67
N ASP A 243 19.36 -8.45 12.28
CA ASP A 243 19.76 -8.29 13.69
C ASP A 243 21.15 -7.64 13.85
N HIS A 244 21.77 -7.19 12.76
CA HIS A 244 23.14 -6.67 12.80
C HIS A 244 23.18 -5.20 13.27
N ALA A 245 24.17 -4.82 14.09
CA ALA A 245 24.30 -3.45 14.60
C ALA A 245 24.41 -2.38 13.50
N ALA A 246 25.08 -2.72 12.38
CA ALA A 246 25.15 -1.84 11.21
C ALA A 246 23.77 -1.56 10.59
N THR A 247 22.86 -2.53 10.65
CA THR A 247 21.46 -2.39 10.22
C THR A 247 20.73 -1.39 11.08
N ALA A 248 20.87 -1.48 12.42
CA ALA A 248 20.29 -0.51 13.33
C ALA A 248 20.78 0.92 13.05
N PHE A 249 22.09 1.09 12.85
CA PHE A 249 22.70 2.39 12.54
C PHE A 249 22.15 2.99 11.24
N ILE A 250 22.15 2.23 10.14
CA ILE A 250 21.71 2.75 8.84
C ILE A 250 20.19 3.01 8.80
N LEU A 251 19.38 2.22 9.52
CA LEU A 251 17.94 2.47 9.71
C LEU A 251 17.70 3.75 10.52
N GLY A 252 18.47 3.98 11.59
CA GLY A 252 18.44 5.22 12.37
C GLY A 252 18.77 6.45 11.51
N LEU A 253 19.82 6.37 10.69
CA LEU A 253 20.17 7.43 9.74
C LEU A 253 19.04 7.67 8.72
N ALA A 254 18.49 6.60 8.13
CA ALA A 254 17.36 6.71 7.21
C ALA A 254 16.12 7.35 7.86
N SER A 255 15.87 7.05 9.14
CA SER A 255 14.79 7.68 9.92
C SER A 255 14.98 9.18 10.03
N VAL A 256 16.16 9.64 10.49
CA VAL A 256 16.46 11.08 10.64
C VAL A 256 16.30 11.82 9.32
N LEU A 257 16.81 11.24 8.22
CA LEU A 257 16.67 11.83 6.89
C LEU A 257 15.20 11.94 6.44
N ASN A 258 14.39 10.91 6.70
CA ASN A 258 12.96 10.94 6.38
C ASN A 258 12.18 11.91 7.26
N MET A 259 12.57 12.09 8.53
CA MET A 259 11.97 13.07 9.43
C MET A 259 12.21 14.49 8.93
N PHE A 260 13.44 14.82 8.53
CA PHE A 260 13.74 16.13 7.95
C PHE A 260 13.05 16.33 6.59
N ARG A 261 12.92 15.26 5.79
CA ARG A 261 12.15 15.30 4.54
C ARG A 261 10.68 15.64 4.79
N LEU A 262 10.05 15.02 5.79
CA LEU A 262 8.68 15.32 6.21
C LEU A 262 8.57 16.76 6.73
N TYR A 263 9.57 17.22 7.50
CA TYR A 263 9.60 18.60 8.00
C TYR A 263 9.56 19.62 6.84
N ARG A 264 10.35 19.40 5.79
CA ARG A 264 10.39 20.28 4.61
C ARG A 264 9.06 20.38 3.86
N TRP A 265 8.14 19.44 4.08
CA TRP A 265 6.82 19.46 3.45
C TRP A 265 5.81 20.33 4.17
N ARG A 266 6.13 20.83 5.38
CA ARG A 266 5.31 21.76 6.16
C ARG A 266 3.90 21.25 6.47
N GLY A 267 3.76 19.94 6.70
CA GLY A 267 2.47 19.29 6.95
C GLY A 267 1.68 19.85 8.14
N TRP A 268 2.35 20.34 9.17
CA TRP A 268 1.70 20.98 10.32
C TRP A 268 0.84 22.20 9.95
N LYS A 269 1.06 22.80 8.78
CA LYS A 269 0.23 23.91 8.28
C LYS A 269 -1.08 23.46 7.65
N THR A 270 -1.29 22.16 7.41
CA THR A 270 -2.50 21.63 6.76
C THR A 270 -3.50 20.99 7.73
N GLY A 271 -3.38 21.23 9.04
CA GLY A 271 -4.25 20.61 10.05
C GLY A 271 -5.76 20.88 9.86
N ARG A 272 -6.13 21.92 9.09
CA ARG A 272 -7.52 22.23 8.74
C ARG A 272 -8.09 21.41 7.58
N GLU A 273 -7.28 20.60 6.91
CA GLU A 273 -7.73 19.74 5.81
C GLU A 273 -7.30 18.29 6.06
N GLY A 274 -8.27 17.48 6.49
CA GLY A 274 -8.06 16.08 6.89
C GLY A 274 -7.42 15.23 5.80
N LEU A 275 -7.79 15.44 4.52
CA LEU A 275 -7.20 14.69 3.39
C LEU A 275 -5.71 14.99 3.16
N LEU A 276 -5.19 16.10 3.70
CA LEU A 276 -3.78 16.47 3.57
C LEU A 276 -2.98 16.09 4.80
N ILE A 277 -3.50 16.35 6.00
CA ILE A 277 -2.76 16.01 7.23
C ILE A 277 -2.56 14.50 7.35
N ILE A 278 -3.54 13.69 6.93
CA ILE A 278 -3.42 12.23 6.98
C ILE A 278 -2.27 11.69 6.14
N LEU A 279 -1.95 12.33 5.00
CA LEU A 279 -0.81 11.94 4.17
C LEU A 279 0.53 12.15 4.90
N HIS A 280 0.62 13.21 5.72
CA HIS A 280 1.82 13.48 6.51
C HIS A 280 1.92 12.55 7.72
N LEU A 281 0.79 12.30 8.40
CA LEU A 281 0.73 11.34 9.50
C LEU A 281 1.09 9.93 9.03
N ALA A 282 0.51 9.48 7.91
CA ALA A 282 0.85 8.22 7.28
C ALA A 282 2.33 8.13 6.90
N TYR A 283 2.90 9.20 6.33
CA TYR A 283 4.32 9.23 6.02
C TYR A 283 5.20 9.20 7.27
N ALA A 284 4.77 9.83 8.38
CA ALA A 284 5.52 9.86 9.64
C ALA A 284 5.76 8.46 10.23
N PHE A 285 4.87 7.50 9.95
CA PHE A 285 5.11 6.10 10.32
C PHE A 285 6.33 5.47 9.63
N ILE A 286 6.81 6.01 8.50
CA ILE A 286 8.06 5.54 7.89
C ILE A 286 9.26 5.81 8.80
N PRO A 287 9.65 7.07 9.10
CA PRO A 287 10.78 7.31 9.99
C PRO A 287 10.55 6.74 11.40
N LEU A 288 9.32 6.79 11.93
CA LEU A 288 9.02 6.19 13.23
C LEU A 288 9.22 4.67 13.24
N GLY A 289 8.71 3.96 12.23
CA GLY A 289 8.89 2.53 12.12
C GLY A 289 10.34 2.12 11.84
N LEU A 290 11.07 2.87 10.99
CA LEU A 290 12.50 2.61 10.77
C LEU A 290 13.31 2.78 12.06
N LEU A 291 12.98 3.80 12.86
CA LEU A 291 13.62 4.02 14.17
C LEU A 291 13.24 2.93 15.17
N ALA A 292 11.97 2.51 15.20
CA ALA A 292 11.51 1.44 16.06
C ALA A 292 12.16 0.09 15.71
N VAL A 293 12.38 -0.20 14.42
CA VAL A 293 13.16 -1.38 14.00
C VAL A 293 14.62 -1.25 14.40
N ALA A 294 15.23 -0.06 14.28
CA ALA A 294 16.60 0.15 14.76
C ALA A 294 16.72 -0.11 16.26
N PHE A 295 15.77 0.40 17.07
CA PHE A 295 15.73 0.13 18.50
C PHE A 295 15.40 -1.32 18.83
N SER A 296 14.56 -2.01 18.06
CA SER A 296 14.29 -3.43 18.32
C SER A 296 15.50 -4.33 18.11
N ILE A 297 16.49 -3.89 17.31
CA ILE A 297 17.76 -4.61 17.14
C ILE A 297 18.68 -4.39 18.36
N VAL A 298 18.69 -3.20 18.95
CA VAL A 298 19.63 -2.84 20.03
C VAL A 298 19.05 -3.10 21.43
N THR A 299 17.75 -2.91 21.59
CA THR A 299 17.00 -3.03 22.85
C THR A 299 15.67 -3.78 22.62
N PRO A 300 15.72 -5.06 22.21
CA PRO A 300 14.53 -5.85 21.85
C PRO A 300 13.50 -5.96 22.98
N ASP A 301 13.95 -5.94 24.25
CA ASP A 301 13.07 -6.04 25.42
C ASP A 301 12.20 -4.80 25.63
N LEU A 302 12.69 -3.62 25.22
CA LEU A 302 11.94 -2.36 25.33
C LEU A 302 11.09 -2.08 24.09
N VAL A 303 11.58 -2.47 22.91
CA VAL A 303 10.91 -2.23 21.63
C VAL A 303 10.82 -3.55 20.87
N PRO A 304 9.72 -4.30 21.03
CA PRO A 304 9.63 -5.64 20.44
C PRO A 304 9.55 -5.60 18.91
N PRO A 305 10.28 -6.48 18.18
CA PRO A 305 10.34 -6.48 16.72
C PRO A 305 8.96 -6.55 16.04
N THR A 306 8.02 -7.31 16.62
CA THR A 306 6.68 -7.47 16.05
C THR A 306 5.88 -6.16 16.06
N GLY A 307 6.02 -5.33 17.10
CA GLY A 307 5.40 -4.01 17.19
C GLY A 307 5.99 -3.07 16.14
N SER A 308 7.32 -3.02 16.05
CA SER A 308 8.06 -2.19 15.08
C SER A 308 7.66 -2.48 13.64
N LEU A 309 7.46 -3.76 13.29
CA LEU A 309 6.94 -4.16 11.97
C LEU A 309 5.55 -3.59 11.69
N HIS A 310 4.65 -3.54 12.66
CA HIS A 310 3.30 -2.99 12.46
C HIS A 310 3.28 -1.47 12.28
N LEU A 311 4.26 -0.74 12.81
CA LEU A 311 4.44 0.67 12.47
C LEU A 311 4.79 0.86 10.99
N LEU A 312 5.61 -0.03 10.42
CA LEU A 312 5.93 -0.01 8.98
C LEU A 312 4.78 -0.52 8.12
N THR A 313 4.12 -1.61 8.50
CA THR A 313 3.07 -2.23 7.69
C THR A 313 1.73 -1.54 7.90
N ALA A 314 1.09 -1.70 9.05
CA ALA A 314 -0.23 -1.12 9.32
C ALA A 314 -0.16 0.43 9.37
N GLY A 315 0.88 0.97 10.01
CA GLY A 315 1.11 2.41 10.09
C GLY A 315 1.45 3.02 8.74
N ALA A 316 2.65 2.76 8.20
CA ALA A 316 3.08 3.44 6.98
C ALA A 316 2.34 2.95 5.74
N ILE A 317 2.24 1.64 5.51
CA ILE A 317 1.57 1.10 4.31
C ILE A 317 0.05 1.25 4.43
N GLY A 318 -0.55 0.79 5.53
CA GLY A 318 -2.00 0.85 5.74
C GLY A 318 -2.56 2.27 5.73
N MET A 319 -1.99 3.20 6.52
CA MET A 319 -2.47 4.58 6.54
C MET A 319 -2.22 5.31 5.21
N MET A 320 -1.08 5.07 4.55
CA MET A 320 -0.77 5.73 3.28
C MET A 320 -1.71 5.26 2.17
N THR A 321 -1.94 3.95 2.08
CA THR A 321 -2.86 3.36 1.11
C THR A 321 -4.27 3.88 1.33
N MET A 322 -4.77 3.89 2.58
CA MET A 322 -6.06 4.48 2.92
C MET A 322 -6.16 5.97 2.51
N ALA A 323 -5.14 6.78 2.85
CA ALA A 323 -5.11 8.21 2.51
C ALA A 323 -5.12 8.48 0.99
N VAL A 324 -4.43 7.63 0.22
CA VAL A 324 -4.43 7.71 -1.24
C VAL A 324 -5.78 7.26 -1.80
N MET A 325 -6.34 6.15 -1.28
CA MET A 325 -7.61 5.58 -1.73
C MET A 325 -8.76 6.57 -1.54
N THR A 326 -8.89 7.20 -0.37
CA THR A 326 -9.94 8.18 -0.08
C THR A 326 -9.84 9.39 -1.00
N ARG A 327 -8.66 9.99 -1.11
CA ARG A 327 -8.43 11.19 -1.92
C ARG A 327 -8.62 10.93 -3.41
N ALA A 328 -8.09 9.82 -3.93
CA ALA A 328 -8.23 9.45 -5.32
C ALA A 328 -9.69 9.11 -5.67
N SER A 329 -10.39 8.40 -4.78
CA SER A 329 -11.82 8.10 -4.99
C SER A 329 -12.66 9.37 -5.08
N LEU A 330 -12.45 10.35 -4.20
CA LEU A 330 -13.13 11.66 -4.30
C LEU A 330 -12.76 12.39 -5.59
N GLY A 331 -11.46 12.54 -5.87
CA GLY A 331 -10.98 13.32 -7.01
C GLY A 331 -11.41 12.76 -8.36
N HIS A 332 -11.40 11.44 -8.53
CA HIS A 332 -11.75 10.79 -9.80
C HIS A 332 -13.26 10.55 -9.98
N THR A 333 -14.06 10.83 -8.96
CA THR A 333 -15.53 10.83 -9.03
C THR A 333 -16.12 12.25 -9.04
N GLY A 334 -15.26 13.29 -9.11
CA GLY A 334 -15.69 14.69 -9.17
C GLY A 334 -16.23 15.23 -7.85
N GLN A 335 -16.03 14.52 -6.74
CA GLN A 335 -16.47 14.96 -5.42
C GLN A 335 -15.56 16.06 -4.86
N LYS A 336 -16.09 16.85 -3.94
CA LYS A 336 -15.30 17.86 -3.23
C LYS A 336 -14.15 17.18 -2.47
N LEU A 337 -12.93 17.66 -2.68
CA LEU A 337 -11.74 17.19 -1.98
C LEU A 337 -11.68 17.75 -0.55
N HIS A 338 -12.48 17.17 0.34
CA HIS A 338 -12.53 17.52 1.75
C HIS A 338 -12.81 16.29 2.62
N ALA A 339 -12.15 16.19 3.77
CA ALA A 339 -12.43 15.16 4.76
C ALA A 339 -13.53 15.63 5.72
N ASP A 340 -14.72 15.07 5.57
CA ASP A 340 -15.82 15.23 6.52
C ASP A 340 -15.67 14.28 7.73
N GLY A 341 -16.59 14.38 8.70
CA GLY A 341 -16.58 13.57 9.93
C GLY A 341 -16.41 12.06 9.69
N PRO A 342 -17.18 11.44 8.76
CA PRO A 342 -17.01 10.03 8.41
C PRO A 342 -15.62 9.68 7.85
N ILE A 343 -15.02 10.54 7.04
CA ILE A 343 -13.65 10.30 6.54
C ILE A 343 -12.64 10.41 7.68
N LEU A 344 -12.83 11.37 8.60
CA LEU A 344 -11.96 11.51 9.76
C LEU A 344 -12.08 10.32 10.73
N SER A 345 -13.26 9.72 10.89
CA SER A 345 -13.41 8.53 11.73
C SER A 345 -12.71 7.30 11.15
N ILE A 346 -12.67 7.12 9.82
CA ILE A 346 -11.84 6.11 9.16
C ILE A 346 -10.37 6.27 9.56
N TYR A 347 -9.85 7.49 9.46
CA TYR A 347 -8.45 7.78 9.78
C TYR A 347 -8.14 7.60 11.27
N ALA A 348 -9.03 8.05 12.15
CA ALA A 348 -8.87 7.90 13.59
C ALA A 348 -8.90 6.44 14.01
N ALA A 349 -9.85 5.65 13.50
CA ALA A 349 -9.96 4.23 13.79
C ALA A 349 -8.70 3.47 13.32
N LEU A 350 -8.22 3.73 12.10
CA LEU A 350 -7.02 3.07 11.59
C LEU A 350 -5.76 3.49 12.36
N ALA A 351 -5.61 4.77 12.71
CA ALA A 351 -4.49 5.23 13.52
C ALA A 351 -4.50 4.58 14.92
N ALA A 352 -5.66 4.54 15.58
CA ALA A 352 -5.81 3.89 16.88
C ALA A 352 -5.52 2.38 16.80
N SER A 353 -5.98 1.70 15.75
CA SER A 353 -5.66 0.28 15.49
C SER A 353 -4.15 0.03 15.48
N VAL A 354 -3.39 0.86 14.76
CA VAL A 354 -1.92 0.74 14.67
C VAL A 354 -1.25 0.98 16.02
N LEU A 355 -1.66 2.03 16.73
CA LEU A 355 -1.08 2.37 18.04
C LEU A 355 -1.34 1.29 19.08
N LEU A 356 -2.58 0.78 19.15
CA LEU A 356 -2.92 -0.36 20.02
C LEU A 356 -2.15 -1.62 19.63
N ARG A 357 -1.91 -1.84 18.33
CA ARG A 357 -1.10 -2.99 17.88
C ARG A 357 0.36 -2.88 18.33
N PHE A 358 0.91 -1.68 18.31
CA PHE A 358 2.26 -1.42 18.82
C PHE A 358 2.31 -1.59 20.34
N ASP A 359 1.32 -1.06 21.05
CA ASP A 359 1.18 -1.16 22.51
C ASP A 359 1.08 -2.62 22.98
N TYR A 360 0.24 -3.44 22.33
CA TYR A 360 0.15 -4.88 22.59
C TYR A 360 1.49 -5.60 22.49
N ALA A 361 2.40 -5.14 21.62
CA ALA A 361 3.71 -5.77 21.50
C ALA A 361 4.56 -5.53 22.75
N ILE A 362 4.44 -4.37 23.40
CA ILE A 362 5.17 -3.98 24.61
C ILE A 362 4.51 -4.59 25.86
N ALA A 363 3.18 -4.50 25.95
CA ALA A 363 2.40 -5.01 27.07
C ALA A 363 1.26 -5.89 26.53
N PRO A 364 1.45 -7.22 26.43
CA PRO A 364 0.45 -8.11 25.86
C PRO A 364 -0.84 -8.16 26.69
N ASP A 365 -1.91 -7.65 26.10
CA ASP A 365 -3.28 -7.74 26.61
C ASP A 365 -4.24 -8.20 25.49
N PRO A 366 -4.96 -9.32 25.65
CA PRO A 366 -5.94 -9.81 24.66
C PRO A 366 -7.01 -8.78 24.28
N LEU A 367 -7.42 -7.90 25.21
CA LEU A 367 -8.39 -6.85 24.93
C LEU A 367 -7.82 -5.81 23.96
N ILE A 368 -6.57 -5.39 24.17
CA ILE A 368 -5.87 -4.44 23.29
C ILE A 368 -5.72 -5.01 21.87
N LEU A 369 -5.36 -6.30 21.77
CA LEU A 369 -5.27 -6.98 20.48
C LEU A 369 -6.62 -7.03 19.76
N THR A 370 -7.69 -7.38 20.50
CA THR A 370 -9.06 -7.45 19.96
C THR A 370 -9.55 -6.07 19.50
N LEU A 371 -9.31 -5.02 20.28
CA LEU A 371 -9.66 -3.64 19.93
C LEU A 371 -8.87 -3.17 18.70
N SER A 372 -7.58 -3.50 18.62
CA SER A 372 -6.75 -3.18 17.45
C SER A 372 -7.31 -3.80 16.17
N GLY A 373 -7.61 -5.11 16.17
CA GLY A 373 -8.20 -5.80 15.02
C GLY A 373 -9.60 -5.28 14.66
N SER A 374 -10.42 -5.00 15.66
CA SER A 374 -11.78 -4.46 15.47
C SER A 374 -11.76 -3.07 14.82
N LEU A 375 -10.85 -2.20 15.25
CA LEU A 375 -10.69 -0.86 14.67
C LEU A 375 -10.16 -0.89 13.24
N TRP A 376 -9.26 -1.84 12.92
CA TRP A 376 -8.84 -2.08 11.54
C TRP A 376 -10.06 -2.44 10.67
N ILE A 377 -10.83 -3.45 11.08
CA ILE A 377 -12.03 -3.89 10.37
C ILE A 377 -13.02 -2.72 10.22
N ALA A 378 -13.29 -1.98 11.29
CA ALA A 378 -14.20 -0.84 11.27
C ALA A 378 -13.75 0.24 10.27
N ALA A 379 -12.47 0.58 10.23
CA ALA A 379 -11.94 1.59 9.30
C ALA A 379 -12.18 1.21 7.83
N PHE A 380 -11.91 -0.05 7.46
CA PHE A 380 -12.11 -0.53 6.09
C PHE A 380 -13.59 -0.75 5.75
N LEU A 381 -14.44 -1.16 6.70
CA LEU A 381 -15.90 -1.21 6.52
C LEU A 381 -16.48 0.20 6.27
N LEU A 382 -16.07 1.20 7.06
CA LEU A 382 -16.48 2.59 6.84
C LEU A 382 -16.04 3.11 5.46
N PHE A 383 -14.83 2.73 5.01
CA PHE A 383 -14.40 3.02 3.64
C PHE A 383 -15.34 2.38 2.60
N LEU A 384 -15.66 1.08 2.74
CA LEU A 384 -16.56 0.39 1.81
C LEU A 384 -17.94 1.04 1.76
N LEU A 385 -18.52 1.39 2.91
CA LEU A 385 -19.83 2.04 3.00
C LEU A 385 -19.82 3.42 2.31
N ARG A 386 -18.76 4.21 2.52
CA ARG A 386 -18.65 5.56 1.96
C ARG A 386 -18.36 5.56 0.46
N TYR A 387 -17.43 4.73 0.02
CA TYR A 387 -16.87 4.77 -1.34
C TYR A 387 -17.45 3.71 -2.28
N GLY A 388 -18.13 2.69 -1.74
CA GLY A 388 -18.82 1.63 -2.51
C GLY A 388 -19.76 2.18 -3.56
N SER A 389 -20.68 3.05 -3.13
CA SER A 389 -21.65 3.70 -4.02
C SER A 389 -20.97 4.60 -5.08
N MET A 390 -19.84 5.22 -4.75
CA MET A 390 -19.09 6.08 -5.67
C MET A 390 -18.37 5.28 -6.76
N ALA A 391 -17.93 4.06 -6.46
CA ALA A 391 -17.23 3.21 -7.41
C ALA A 391 -18.16 2.57 -8.46
N VAL A 392 -19.46 2.43 -8.15
CA VAL A 392 -20.47 1.82 -9.04
C VAL A 392 -21.33 2.86 -9.80
N ARG A 393 -21.18 4.15 -9.49
CA ARG A 393 -21.81 5.28 -10.21
C ARG A 393 -20.80 5.93 -11.16
#